data_AF-A0A3D2N1C5-F1
#
_entry.id   AF-A0A3D2N1C5-F1
#
_cell.length_a   1.000
_cell.length_b   1.000
_cell.length_c   1.000
_cell.angle_alpha   90.00
_cell.angle_beta   90.00
_cell.angle_gamma   90.00
#
_symmetry.space_group_name_H-M   'P 1'
#
loop_
_entity.id
_entity.type
_entity.pdbx_description
1 polymer ?
#
loop_
_entity_poly.entity_id
_entity_poly.type
_entity_poly.pdbx_seq_one_letter_code
_entity_poly.pdbx_strand_id
1 'polypeptide(L)' 'IGLATLTHTPNPMAFLSKILGRPKNERPMMLLVVGHPAADAMVPRAATVKKPLEQIASFFE' A
#
# COMPACT_ATOMS: atom_id res chain seq x y z
N ILE A 1 -7.98 -15.25 5.56
CA ILE A 1 -7.98 -14.03 6.41
C ILE A 1 -8.56 -12.89 5.56
N GLY A 2 -9.57 -12.17 6.06
CA GLY A 2 -10.30 -11.12 5.33
C GLY A 2 -10.04 -9.72 5.89
N LEU A 3 -8.77 -9.27 5.79
CA LEU A 3 -8.34 -7.94 6.24
C LEU A 3 -8.16 -7.00 5.04
N ALA A 4 -8.33 -5.71 5.29
CA ALA A 4 -8.01 -4.64 4.35
C ALA A 4 -6.67 -3.98 4.73
N THR A 5 -6.06 -3.29 3.77
CA THR A 5 -4.86 -2.49 4.01
C THR A 5 -4.87 -1.17 3.24
N LEU A 6 -4.22 -0.16 3.80
CA LEU A 6 -3.81 1.04 3.07
C LEU A 6 -2.30 1.01 2.86
N THR A 7 -1.89 0.90 1.60
CA THR A 7 -0.50 1.13 1.18
C THR A 7 -0.23 2.62 1.16
N HIS A 8 0.63 3.08 2.07
CA HIS A 8 0.98 4.50 2.19
C HIS A 8 2.49 4.72 2.06
N THR A 9 2.87 5.82 1.41
CA THR A 9 4.27 6.25 1.30
C THR A 9 4.82 6.58 2.70
N PRO A 10 6.03 6.13 3.08
CA PRO A 10 6.53 6.27 4.44
C PRO A 10 7.08 7.68 4.73
N ASN A 11 6.38 8.73 4.31
CA ASN A 11 6.75 10.13 4.52
C ASN A 11 6.09 10.67 5.82
N PRO A 12 6.83 11.27 6.78
CA PRO A 12 8.27 11.61 6.77
C PRO A 12 9.22 10.49 7.25
N MET A 13 10.14 10.07 6.39
CA MET A 13 11.01 8.91 6.65
C MET A 13 11.95 9.10 7.85
N ALA A 14 12.54 10.29 8.00
CA ALA A 14 13.45 10.57 9.12
C ALA A 14 12.75 10.51 10.47
N PHE A 15 11.50 10.98 10.53
CA PHE A 15 10.65 10.87 11.71
C PHE A 15 10.38 9.40 12.05
N LEU A 16 9.98 8.60 11.05
CA LEU A 16 9.70 7.17 11.24
C LEU A 16 10.94 6.40 11.71
N SER A 17 12.11 6.61 11.10
CA SER A 17 13.35 5.96 11.53
C SER A 17 13.70 6.31 12.98
N LYS A 18 13.51 7.57 13.39
CA LYS A 18 13.81 8.03 14.75
C LYS A 18 12.86 7.41 15.78
N ILE A 19 11.55 7.50 15.56
CA ILE A 19 10.56 7.04 16.55
C ILE A 19 10.54 5.51 16.69
N LEU A 20 10.84 4.78 15.62
CA LEU A 20 10.92 3.32 15.63
C LEU A 20 12.33 2.80 15.99
N GLY A 21 13.29 3.68 16.30
CA GLY A 21 14.64 3.31 16.70
C GLY A 21 15.40 2.50 15.64
N ARG A 22 15.16 2.75 14.35
CA ARG A 22 15.80 1.98 13.27
C ARG A 22 17.25 2.43 13.06
N PRO A 23 18.18 1.51 12.78
CA PRO A 23 19.58 1.83 12.56
C PRO A 23 19.78 2.57 11.22
N LYS A 24 20.92 3.23 11.05
CA LYS A 24 21.20 4.09 9.89
C LYS A 24 21.23 3.34 8.55
N ASN A 25 21.49 2.04 8.57
CA ASN A 25 21.51 1.18 7.38
C ASN A 25 20.11 0.75 6.92
N GLU A 26 19.06 1.13 7.65
CA GLU A 26 17.68 0.82 7.28
C GLU A 26 16.91 2.05 6.83
N ARG A 27 16.03 1.85 5.85
CA ARG A 27 15.19 2.89 5.29
C ARG A 27 13.75 2.39 5.21
N PRO A 28 12.77 3.16 5.71
CA PRO A 28 11.36 2.83 5.54
C PRO A 28 11.01 2.66 4.06
N MET A 29 10.43 1.52 3.68
CA MET A 29 10.03 1.25 2.30
C MET A 29 8.54 1.55 2.06
N MET A 30 7.69 1.18 3.02
CA MET A 30 6.24 1.26 2.90
C MET A 30 5.62 1.31 4.29
N LEU A 31 4.50 2.02 4.44
CA LEU A 31 3.62 1.91 5.60
C LEU A 31 2.39 1.12 5.20
N LEU A 32 2.12 0.03 5.93
CA LEU A 32 0.93 -0.80 5.75
C LEU A 32 0.03 -0.64 6.97
N VAL A 33 -1.12 0.02 6.80
CA VAL A 33 -2.15 0.10 7.84
C VAL A 33 -3.10 -1.07 7.65
N VAL A 34 -3.13 -2.02 8.59
CA VAL A 34 -3.86 -3.29 8.43
C VAL A 34 -4.96 -3.41 9.48
N GLY A 35 -6.14 -3.89 9.06
CA GLY A 35 -7.25 -4.14 9.97
C GLY A 35 -8.50 -4.64 9.25
N HIS A 36 -9.57 -4.87 10.01
CA HIS A 36 -10.90 -5.02 9.42
C HIS A 36 -11.42 -3.64 9.00
N PRO A 37 -12.03 -3.51 7.82
CA PRO A 37 -12.65 -2.25 7.42
C PRO A 37 -13.78 -1.91 8.39
N ALA A 38 -14.01 -0.60 8.59
CA ALA A 38 -15.24 -0.15 9.23
C ALA A 38 -16.46 -0.65 8.46
N ALA A 39 -17.60 -0.81 9.14
CA ALA A 39 -18.82 -1.34 8.53
C ALA A 39 -19.33 -0.49 7.35
N ASP A 40 -19.02 0.80 7.35
CA ASP A 40 -19.39 1.81 6.36
C ASP A 40 -18.20 2.27 5.49
N ALA A 41 -17.08 1.53 5.52
CA ALA A 41 -15.90 1.88 4.74
C ALA A 41 -16.23 1.95 3.24
N MET A 42 -15.88 3.07 2.61
CA MET A 42 -16.08 3.29 1.17
C MET A 42 -14.75 3.28 0.41
N VAL A 43 -14.80 2.92 -0.87
CA VAL A 43 -13.68 3.05 -1.80
C VAL A 43 -14.08 3.93 -3.00
N PRO A 44 -13.16 4.68 -3.60
CA PRO A 44 -13.46 5.43 -4.82
C PRO A 44 -13.91 4.50 -5.94
N ARG A 45 -15.04 4.81 -6.60
CA ARG A 45 -15.55 4.02 -7.74
C ARG A 45 -14.50 3.83 -8.83
N ALA A 46 -13.70 4.85 -9.12
CA ALA A 46 -12.63 4.75 -10.12
C ALA A 46 -11.59 3.66 -9.77
N ALA A 47 -11.37 3.36 -8.48
CA ALA A 47 -10.39 2.36 -8.05
C ALA A 47 -10.83 0.92 -8.34
N THR A 48 -12.13 0.68 -8.60
CA THR A 48 -12.67 -0.64 -8.95
C THR A 48 -12.51 -0.97 -10.43
N VAL A 49 -12.15 0.01 -11.25
CA VAL A 49 -11.89 -0.16 -12.69
C VAL A 49 -10.40 -0.39 -12.88
N LYS A 50 -9.99 -1.62 -13.23
CA LYS A 50 -8.59 -1.96 -13.53
C LYS A 50 -8.36 -2.01 -15.03
N LYS A 51 -7.09 -1.83 -15.44
CA LYS A 51 -6.70 -2.03 -16.84
C LYS A 51 -6.98 -3.50 -17.23
N PRO A 52 -7.54 -3.74 -18.43
CA PRO A 52 -7.74 -5.10 -18.92
C PRO A 52 -6.40 -5.75 -19.29
N LEU A 53 -6.38 -7.08 -19.39
CA LEU A 53 -5.14 -7.88 -19.50
C LEU A 53 -4.29 -7.47 -20.71
N GLU A 54 -4.93 -7.25 -21.85
CA GLU A 54 -4.31 -6.86 -23.11
C GLU A 54 -3.58 -5.50 -23.04
N GLN A 55 -3.86 -4.67 -22.04
CA GLN A 55 -3.15 -3.41 -21.82
C GLN A 55 -1.91 -3.55 -20.91
N ILE A 56 -1.75 -4.69 -20.24
CA ILE A 56 -0.69 -4.90 -19.25
C ILE A 56 0.18 -6.12 -19.52
N ALA A 57 -0.18 -6.94 -20.52
CA ALA A 57 0.55 -8.15 -20.87
C ALA A 57 0.60 -8.37 -22.39
N SER A 58 1.76 -8.83 -22.87
CA SER A 58 1.97 -9.29 -24.25
C SER A 58 2.46 -10.73 -24.21
N PHE A 59 1.94 -11.56 -25.13
CA PHE A 59 2.29 -12.97 -25.24
C PHE A 59 2.91 -13.23 -26.61
N PHE A 60 3.99 -13.99 -26.64
CA PHE A 60 4.73 -14.38 -27.83
C PHE A 60 4.82 -15.90 -27.87
N GLU A 61 4.83 -16.50 -29.06
CA GLU A 61 5.03 -17.94 -29.27
C GLU A 61 6.50 -18.35 -29.11
#